data_AF-A0A8C6DJI7-F1
#
_entry.id   AF-A0A8C6DJI7-F1
#
_cell.length_a   1.000
_cell.length_b   1.000
_cell.length_c   1.000
_cell.angle_alpha   90.00
_cell.angle_beta   90.00
_cell.angle_gamma   90.00
#
_symmetry.space_group_name_H-M   'P 1'
#
loop_
_entity.id
_entity.type
_entity.pdbx_description
1 polymer ?
#
loop_
_entity_poly.entity_id
_entity_poly.type
_entity_poly.pdbx_seq_one_letter_code
_entity_poly.pdbx_strand_id
1 'polypeptide(L)'
;MILYTENPRDSTRKLLELINDYSNVAGYKINTQKSLAFLYTNNEKIDREIKETIPFTVAMKRIKYLGIYLPKETKDLYIENYKTLLKAVKRTLIDGEIYHVHGLEE
;
A
#
# COMPACT_ATOMS: atom_id res chain seq x y z
N MET A 1 2.00 -7.07 -3.56
CA MET A 1 0.80 -7.66 -2.93
C MET A 1 0.50 -6.86 -1.67
N ILE A 2 -0.77 -6.51 -1.44
CA ILE A 2 -1.23 -5.87 -0.20
C ILE A 2 -2.16 -6.87 0.48
N LEU A 3 -2.02 -7.06 1.79
CA LEU A 3 -2.81 -7.99 2.58
C LEU A 3 -3.29 -7.31 3.86
N TYR A 4 -4.46 -7.71 4.34
CA TYR A 4 -5.04 -7.23 5.59
C TYR A 4 -5.24 -8.41 6.53
N THR A 5 -4.87 -8.22 7.80
CA THR A 5 -4.96 -9.26 8.82
C THR A 5 -5.53 -8.66 10.11
N GLU A 6 -6.53 -9.31 10.69
CA GLU A 6 -7.20 -8.82 11.89
C GLU A 6 -6.37 -9.06 13.17
N ASN A 7 -5.73 -10.24 13.27
CA ASN A 7 -4.95 -10.66 14.43
C ASN A 7 -3.46 -10.82 14.07
N PRO A 8 -2.70 -9.73 13.89
CA PRO A 8 -1.35 -9.77 13.33
C PRO A 8 -0.37 -10.62 14.15
N ARG A 9 -0.57 -10.73 15.47
CA ARG A 9 0.26 -11.59 16.35
C ARG A 9 0.22 -13.06 15.93
N ASP A 10 -0.97 -13.60 15.71
CA ASP A 10 -1.16 -15.02 15.41
C ASP A 10 -1.12 -15.29 13.91
N SER A 11 -1.67 -14.38 13.10
CA SER A 11 -1.82 -14.57 11.66
C SER A 11 -0.54 -14.32 10.85
N THR A 12 0.38 -13.47 11.32
CA THR A 12 1.59 -13.12 10.55
C THR A 12 2.45 -14.34 10.26
N ARG A 13 2.62 -15.24 11.24
CA ARG A 13 3.43 -16.45 11.05
C ARG A 13 2.81 -17.38 10.02
N LYS A 14 1.51 -17.68 10.17
CA LYS A 14 0.77 -18.54 9.24
C LYS A 14 0.73 -17.95 7.83
N LEU A 15 0.60 -16.63 7.72
CA LEU A 15 0.64 -15.94 6.44
C LEU A 15 2.01 -16.08 5.77
N LEU A 16 3.10 -15.91 6.52
CA LEU A 16 4.45 -16.07 5.99
C LEU A 16 4.74 -17.49 5.51
N GLU A 17 4.27 -18.50 6.24
CA GLU A 17 4.35 -19.90 5.83
C GLU A 17 3.64 -20.10 4.48
N LEU A 18 2.38 -19.67 4.36
CA LEU A 18 1.60 -19.79 3.13
C LEU A 18 2.24 -19.06 1.94
N ILE A 19 2.74 -17.84 2.14
CA ILE A 19 3.39 -17.09 1.04
C ILE A 19 4.70 -17.76 0.68
N ASN A 20 5.48 -18.29 1.64
CA ASN A 20 6.72 -19.00 1.35
C ASN A 20 6.44 -20.30 0.58
N ASP A 21 5.44 -21.08 0.95
CA ASP A 21 5.08 -22.32 0.25
C ASP A 21 4.71 -22.03 -1.20
N TYR A 22 3.86 -21.03 -1.43
CA TYR A 22 3.49 -20.60 -2.78
C TYR A 22 4.69 -20.04 -3.55
N SER A 23 5.53 -19.24 -2.89
CA SER A 23 6.72 -18.65 -3.50
C SER A 23 7.72 -19.74 -3.91
N ASN A 24 7.90 -20.78 -3.09
CA ASN A 24 8.78 -21.91 -3.39
C ASN A 24 8.32 -22.65 -4.65
N VAL A 25 7.01 -22.91 -4.79
CA VAL A 25 6.44 -23.53 -6.00
C VAL A 25 6.66 -22.66 -7.23
N ALA A 26 6.51 -21.34 -7.09
CA ALA A 26 6.69 -20.38 -8.18
C ALA A 26 8.15 -19.96 -8.42
N GLY A 27 9.11 -20.43 -7.62
CA GLY A 27 10.54 -20.05 -7.73
C GLY A 27 10.85 -18.63 -7.26
N TYR A 28 10.00 -18.01 -6.44
CA TYR A 28 10.21 -16.68 -5.86
C TYR A 28 10.68 -16.76 -4.40
N LYS A 29 11.31 -15.68 -3.93
CA LYS A 29 11.71 -15.49 -2.54
C LYS A 29 11.16 -14.17 -2.00
N ILE A 30 10.48 -14.22 -0.87
CA ILE A 30 10.00 -13.02 -0.17
C ILE A 30 11.20 -12.25 0.40
N ASN A 31 11.19 -10.93 0.23
CA ASN A 31 12.14 -10.04 0.90
C ASN A 31 11.46 -9.37 2.10
N THR A 32 11.65 -9.94 3.29
CA THR A 32 11.05 -9.43 4.54
C THR A 32 11.54 -8.02 4.90
N GLN A 33 12.76 -7.64 4.53
CA GLN A 33 13.33 -6.31 4.78
C GLN A 33 12.68 -5.21 3.91
N LYS A 34 12.21 -5.56 2.71
CA LYS A 34 11.48 -4.64 1.82
C LYS A 34 9.96 -4.64 2.09
N SER A 35 9.47 -5.64 2.83
CA SER A 35 8.07 -5.73 3.21
C SER A 35 7.76 -4.78 4.37
N LEU A 36 6.76 -3.91 4.16
CA LEU A 36 6.31 -2.93 5.16
C LEU A 36 4.90 -3.27 5.63
N ALA A 37 4.62 -2.96 6.90
CA ALA A 37 3.31 -3.14 7.50
C ALA A 37 2.78 -1.83 8.09
N PHE A 38 1.46 -1.65 8.05
CA PHE A 38 0.76 -0.68 8.87
C PHE A 38 0.02 -1.39 9.99
N LEU A 39 0.06 -0.81 11.19
CA LEU A 39 -0.68 -1.33 12.33
C LEU A 39 -1.84 -0.40 12.69
N TYR A 40 -3.05 -0.95 12.72
CA TYR A 40 -4.29 -0.26 13.02
C TYR A 40 -4.74 -0.59 14.45
N THR A 41 -4.07 0.00 15.43
CA THR A 41 -4.48 -0.10 16.83
C THR A 41 -4.30 1.24 17.52
N ASN A 42 -5.24 1.57 18.41
CA ASN A 42 -5.14 2.74 19.30
C ASN A 42 -4.51 2.37 20.64
N ASN A 43 -4.22 1.09 20.87
CA ASN A 43 -3.63 0.63 22.12
C ASN A 43 -2.11 0.59 21.98
N GLU A 44 -1.42 1.53 22.61
CA GLU A 44 0.05 1.68 22.55
C GLU A 44 0.80 0.44 23.06
N LYS A 45 0.25 -0.27 24.05
CA LYS A 45 0.86 -1.50 24.58
C LYS A 45 0.85 -2.60 23.53
N ILE A 46 -0.31 -2.81 22.89
CA ILE A 46 -0.47 -3.80 21.81
C ILE A 46 0.37 -3.39 20.59
N ASP A 47 0.43 -2.09 20.27
CA ASP A 47 1.25 -1.56 19.19
C ASP A 47 2.73 -1.92 19.37
N ARG A 48 3.27 -1.72 20.58
CA ARG A 48 4.66 -2.08 20.91
C ARG A 48 4.89 -3.58 20.84
N GLU A 49 4.02 -4.38 21.45
CA GLU A 49 4.15 -5.84 21.44
C GLU A 49 4.17 -6.40 20.02
N ILE A 50 3.28 -5.91 19.14
CA ILE A 50 3.22 -6.36 17.75
C ILE A 50 4.48 -5.94 16.99
N LYS A 51 4.96 -4.70 17.18
CA LYS A 51 6.19 -4.21 16.54
C LYS A 51 7.41 -5.06 16.89
N GLU A 52 7.46 -5.62 18.10
CA GLU A 52 8.53 -6.52 18.53
C GLU A 52 8.36 -7.96 18.03
N THR A 53 7.12 -8.36 17.70
CA THR A 53 6.80 -9.75 17.34
C THR A 53 6.82 -10.01 15.83
N ILE A 54 6.38 -9.04 15.01
CA ILE A 54 6.28 -9.26 13.56
C ILE A 54 7.64 -9.06 12.86
N PRO A 55 7.96 -9.85 11.82
CA PRO A 55 9.24 -9.74 11.12
C PRO A 55 9.26 -8.64 10.04
N PHE A 56 8.21 -7.83 9.97
CA PHE A 56 8.09 -6.74 9.00
C PHE A 56 8.40 -5.39 9.65
N THR A 57 8.97 -4.47 8.87
CA THR A 57 9.13 -3.10 9.36
C THR A 57 7.77 -2.39 9.40
N VAL A 58 7.38 -1.93 10.58
CA VAL A 58 6.15 -1.15 10.76
C VAL A 58 6.38 0.31 10.34
N ALA A 59 5.67 0.75 9.32
CA ALA A 59 5.69 2.14 8.87
C ALA A 59 4.79 3.01 9.76
N MET A 60 5.24 4.22 10.08
CA MET A 60 4.53 5.11 11.02
C MET A 60 3.54 6.08 10.36
N LYS A 61 3.78 6.49 9.11
CA LYS A 61 2.99 7.55 8.45
C LYS A 61 2.54 7.20 7.04
N ARG A 62 3.48 6.88 6.16
CA ARG A 62 3.21 6.62 4.74
C ARG A 62 4.18 5.60 4.16
N ILE A 63 3.71 4.82 3.19
CA ILE A 63 4.55 3.94 2.37
C ILE A 63 4.38 4.31 0.91
N LYS A 64 5.46 4.20 0.13
CA LYS A 64 5.39 4.37 -1.32
C LYS A 64 5.08 3.03 -1.95
N TYR A 65 3.96 2.94 -2.66
CA TYR A 65 3.54 1.75 -3.38
C TYR A 65 3.13 2.13 -4.80
N LEU A 66 3.79 1.52 -5.81
CA LEU A 66 3.51 1.77 -7.24
C LEU A 66 3.50 3.26 -7.63
N GLY A 67 4.42 4.05 -7.05
CA GLY A 67 4.52 5.49 -7.33
C GLY A 67 3.58 6.37 -6.51
N ILE A 68 2.66 5.78 -5.74
CA ILE A 68 1.67 6.47 -4.93
C ILE A 68 2.05 6.38 -3.45
N TYR A 69 1.75 7.42 -2.67
CA TYR A 69 1.89 7.38 -1.22
C TYR A 69 0.60 6.83 -0.59
N LEU A 70 0.71 5.74 0.14
CA LEU A 70 -0.36 5.19 0.95
C LEU A 70 -0.19 5.71 2.38
N PRO A 71 -1.09 6.55 2.92
CA PRO A 71 -1.10 6.90 4.32
C PRO A 71 -1.46 5.70 5.20
N LYS A 72 -1.04 5.74 6.47
CA LYS A 72 -1.45 4.78 7.47
C LYS A 72 -2.96 4.85 7.65
N GLU A 73 -3.53 6.03 7.82
CA GLU A 73 -4.96 6.23 8.08
C GLU A 73 -5.81 5.97 6.83
N THR A 74 -6.74 5.02 6.91
CA THR A 74 -7.59 4.62 5.77
C THR A 74 -8.52 5.73 5.28
N LYS A 75 -8.92 6.65 6.17
CA LYS A 75 -9.74 7.82 5.81
C LYS A 75 -8.98 8.77 4.87
N ASP A 76 -7.67 8.90 5.11
CA ASP A 76 -6.81 9.78 4.33
C ASP A 76 -6.47 9.15 2.98
N LEU A 77 -6.49 7.81 2.87
CA LEU A 77 -6.29 7.09 1.61
C LEU A 77 -7.26 7.56 0.51
N TYR A 78 -8.55 7.70 0.82
CA TYR A 78 -9.54 8.17 -0.17
C TYR A 78 -9.28 9.63 -0.57
N ILE A 79 -9.00 10.50 0.40
CA ILE A 79 -8.81 11.93 0.14
C ILE A 79 -7.52 12.17 -0.63
N GLU A 80 -6.41 11.59 -0.18
CA GLU A 80 -5.08 11.81 -0.76
C GLU A 80 -4.93 11.11 -2.11
N ASN A 81 -5.47 9.90 -2.29
CA ASN A 81 -5.28 9.15 -3.53
C ASN A 81 -6.43 9.33 -4.50
N TYR A 82 -7.67 9.04 -4.12
CA TYR A 82 -8.77 9.05 -5.10
C TYR A 82 -9.07 10.46 -5.61
N LYS A 83 -9.16 11.48 -4.73
CA LYS A 83 -9.40 12.85 -5.20
C LYS A 83 -8.24 13.40 -6.04
N THR A 84 -7.00 13.07 -5.68
CA THR A 84 -5.82 13.50 -6.43
C THR A 84 -5.73 12.81 -7.78
N LEU A 85 -5.97 11.50 -7.83
CA LEU A 85 -6.02 10.72 -9.07
C LEU A 85 -7.14 11.24 -9.98
N LEU A 86 -8.33 11.48 -9.44
CA LEU A 86 -9.44 12.05 -10.20
C LEU A 86 -9.10 13.43 -10.77
N LYS A 87 -8.41 14.29 -10.02
CA LYS A 87 -7.92 15.59 -10.52
C LYS A 87 -6.88 15.42 -11.62
N ALA A 88 -5.96 14.47 -11.47
CA ALA A 88 -4.94 14.19 -12.48
C ALA A 88 -5.57 13.69 -13.79
N VAL A 89 -6.49 12.71 -13.71
CA VAL A 89 -7.23 12.19 -14.86
C VAL A 89 -8.03 13.30 -15.55
N LYS A 90 -8.76 14.14 -14.78
CA LYS A 90 -9.50 15.27 -15.35
C LYS A 90 -8.59 16.26 -16.07
N ARG A 91 -7.44 16.61 -15.50
CA ARG A 91 -6.46 17.48 -16.18
C ARG A 91 -5.97 16.85 -17.47
N THR A 92 -5.54 15.59 -17.45
CA THR A 92 -5.04 14.91 -18.64
C THR A 92 -6.10 14.81 -19.74
N LEU A 93 -7.38 14.59 -19.40
CA LEU A 93 -8.47 14.61 -20.37
C LEU A 93 -8.69 16.00 -20.97
N ILE A 94 -8.70 17.06 -20.15
CA ILE A 94 -8.84 18.45 -20.62
C ILE A 94 -7.64 18.87 -21.48
N ASP A 95 -6.42 18.59 -21.03
CA ASP A 95 -5.19 18.88 -21.78
C ASP A 95 -5.20 18.11 -23.11
N GLY A 96 -5.60 16.83 -23.10
CA GLY A 96 -5.74 16.00 -24.29
C GLY A 96 -6.80 16.51 -25.28
N GLU A 97 -7.93 17.03 -24.80
CA GLU A 97 -8.94 17.70 -25.64
C GLU A 97 -8.38 18.99 -26.26
N ILE A 98 -7.62 19.79 -25.51
CA ILE A 98 -6.95 21.00 -26.05
C ILE A 98 -5.96 20.64 -27.16
N TYR A 99 -5.13 19.60 -26.98
CA TYR A 99 -4.21 19.14 -28.03
C TYR A 99 -4.96 18.63 -29.27
N HIS A 100 -6.10 17.95 -29.09
CA HIS A 100 -6.92 17.49 -30.21
C HIS A 100 -7.63 18.63 -30.96
N VAL A 101 -8.09 19.66 -30.26
CA VAL A 101 -8.73 20.83 -30.88
C VAL A 101 -7.70 21.65 -31.66
N HIS A 102 -6.50 21.85 -31.12
CA HIS A 102 -5.45 22.63 -31.79
C HIS A 102 -4.85 21.91 -33.01
N GLY A 103 -4.91 20.58 -33.07
CA GLY A 103 -4.46 19.80 -34.23
C GLY A 103 -5.51 19.66 -35.36
N LEU A 104 -6.71 20.24 -35.20
CA LEU A 104 -7.78 20.25 -36.21
C LEU A 104 -7.98 21.64 -36.85
N GLU A 105 -7.27 22.67 -36.39
CA GLU A 105 -7.31 24.03 -36.94
C GLU A 105 -6.18 24.33 -37.96
N GLU A 106 -5.38 23.32 -38.37
CA GLU A 106 -4.41 23.41 -39.47
C GLU A 106 -4.91 22.80 -40.79
#